data_AF-A0A1Z5SV57-F1
#
_entry.id   AF-A0A1Z5SV57-F1
#
_cell.length_a   1.000
_cell.length_b   1.000
_cell.length_c   1.000
_cell.angle_alpha   90.00
_cell.angle_beta   90.00
_cell.angle_gamma   90.00
#
_symmetry.space_group_name_H-M   'P 1'
#
loop_
_entity.id
_entity.type
_entity.pdbx_description
1 polymer ?
#
loop_
_entity_poly.entity_id
_entity_poly.type
_entity_poly.pdbx_seq_one_letter_code
_entity_poly.pdbx_strand_id
1 'polypeptide(L)'
;MITSTRPWTRARWSKRPFASQRWLSQSALDRLAEPVQSYISTSRDPYLNLSIEHHLLQESAPESAVLFLYVNRPSIIIGRNQNPWVEANLALLDLARHNHPETEPPSLGVVDLVRRRSGGGTVFHDEGNVNWTVITPPKDFTRDKHAEMVVRALRSCDVDRSRVNERHDIVLDQGARAIEAGCDDTHSTPYMSDSGNPRPLKVSGSAYKLTRQRALHHGTCLLSSPNLNVIPDYLHSPAKPFISARGVESVSSPVGNILLENDRFISTVQEQFAQLYGVSNKPEAVDEAWLEHNAIRKGYDEMRSLEWTYLQTPQFTVSNASDSEARTQFELSIRNGAINGGFAYEVGEDQHKIDISPSTMGQRLHEIQDFDSFVSQAFPALGALESHQLSAWLHRMLPSPAYFTQKEKSS
;
A
#
# COMPACT_ATOMS: atom_id res chain seq x y z
N MET A 1 -57.50 -22.38 42.42
CA MET A 1 -57.24 -20.93 42.34
C MET A 1 -56.36 -20.57 43.52
N ILE A 2 -55.05 -20.43 43.33
CA ILE A 2 -54.34 -19.20 42.97
C ILE A 2 -53.82 -18.48 44.23
N THR A 3 -52.49 -18.28 44.18
CA THR A 3 -51.61 -17.29 44.83
C THR A 3 -51.27 -17.37 46.31
N SER A 4 -50.00 -17.70 46.56
CA SER A 4 -49.20 -17.12 47.63
C SER A 4 -47.85 -16.66 47.04
N THR A 5 -47.58 -15.38 47.21
CA THR A 5 -46.38 -14.61 46.85
C THR A 5 -45.11 -15.11 47.56
N ARG A 6 -43.94 -15.03 46.90
CA ARG A 6 -42.64 -14.74 47.52
C ARG A 6 -41.59 -14.26 46.48
N PRO A 7 -40.58 -13.46 46.90
CA PRO A 7 -39.81 -12.57 46.04
C PRO A 7 -38.55 -13.22 45.46
N TRP A 8 -38.14 -12.74 44.28
CA TRP A 8 -36.87 -13.10 43.61
C TRP A 8 -35.69 -12.38 44.26
N THR A 9 -34.78 -13.16 44.85
CA THR A 9 -33.45 -12.73 45.27
C THR A 9 -32.48 -12.70 44.09
N ARG A 10 -31.79 -11.56 43.89
CA ARG A 10 -30.68 -11.38 42.94
C ARG A 10 -29.51 -12.31 43.27
N ALA A 11 -29.21 -13.24 42.36
CA ALA A 11 -27.92 -13.93 42.35
C ALA A 11 -26.92 -13.14 41.48
N ARG A 12 -25.87 -12.61 42.11
CA ARG A 12 -24.69 -12.06 41.43
C ARG A 12 -23.92 -13.21 40.77
N TRP A 13 -23.88 -13.24 39.45
CA TRP A 13 -22.95 -14.10 38.71
C TRP A 13 -21.67 -13.32 38.44
N SER A 14 -20.60 -13.68 39.14
CA SER A 14 -19.24 -13.21 38.89
C SER A 14 -18.74 -13.77 37.57
N LYS A 15 -18.62 -12.92 36.54
CA LYS A 15 -17.86 -13.26 35.32
C LYS A 15 -16.37 -13.29 35.67
N ARG A 16 -15.74 -14.46 35.61
CA ARG A 16 -14.29 -14.57 35.42
C ARG A 16 -14.03 -14.60 33.91
N PRO A 17 -13.19 -13.74 33.33
CA PRO A 17 -12.63 -14.02 32.03
C PRO A 17 -11.38 -14.88 32.24
N PHE A 18 -11.45 -16.16 31.85
CA PHE A 18 -10.23 -16.89 31.50
C PHE A 18 -9.88 -16.47 30.08
N ALA A 19 -9.03 -15.45 29.94
CA ALA A 19 -8.30 -15.24 28.70
C ALA A 19 -7.25 -16.36 28.63
N SER A 20 -7.53 -17.40 27.83
CA SER A 20 -6.51 -18.38 27.49
C SER A 20 -5.52 -17.70 26.56
N GLN A 21 -4.30 -17.45 27.04
CA GLN A 21 -3.15 -17.15 26.19
C GLN A 21 -3.00 -18.27 25.16
N ARG A 22 -3.27 -17.98 23.89
CA ARG A 22 -3.09 -18.94 22.80
C ARG A 22 -1.79 -18.57 22.09
N TRP A 23 -0.68 -18.93 22.73
CA TRP A 23 0.61 -19.04 22.06
C TRP A 23 0.41 -19.72 20.70
N LEU A 24 1.06 -19.20 19.64
CA LEU A 24 1.20 -19.95 18.38
C LEU A 24 1.57 -21.39 18.75
N SER A 25 0.72 -22.34 18.38
CA SER A 25 0.96 -23.73 18.74
C SER A 25 2.32 -24.14 18.17
N GLN A 26 3.01 -25.04 18.86
CA GLN A 26 4.26 -25.65 18.37
C GLN A 26 4.16 -26.04 16.88
N SER A 27 2.96 -26.46 16.44
CA SER A 27 2.63 -26.77 15.06
C SER A 27 2.81 -25.63 14.03
N ALA A 28 2.66 -24.36 14.41
CA ALA A 28 2.85 -23.23 13.49
C ALA A 28 4.34 -22.95 13.23
N LEU A 29 5.18 -23.10 14.25
CA LEU A 29 6.64 -23.00 14.11
C LEU A 29 7.22 -24.22 13.39
N ASP A 30 6.73 -25.42 13.69
CA ASP A 30 7.13 -26.64 12.98
C ASP A 30 6.79 -26.56 11.48
N ARG A 31 5.71 -25.85 11.12
CA ARG A 31 5.31 -25.63 9.73
C ARG A 31 6.20 -24.70 8.93
N LEU A 32 6.88 -23.75 9.58
CA LEU A 32 7.86 -22.91 8.88
C LEU A 32 9.02 -23.75 8.30
N ALA A 33 9.23 -24.97 8.80
CA ALA A 33 10.20 -25.93 8.29
C ALA A 33 9.67 -26.81 7.13
N GLU A 34 8.36 -26.78 6.82
CA GLU A 34 7.80 -27.58 5.73
C GLU A 34 8.33 -27.08 4.36
N PRO A 35 8.59 -27.99 3.41
CA PRO A 35 9.15 -27.63 2.11
C PRO A 35 8.18 -26.81 1.25
N VAL A 36 6.86 -27.00 1.41
CA VAL A 36 5.84 -26.24 0.69
C VAL A 36 4.74 -25.85 1.66
N GLN A 37 4.43 -24.56 1.73
CA GLN A 37 3.49 -23.98 2.68
C GLN A 37 2.47 -23.11 1.92
N SER A 38 1.22 -23.08 2.38
CA SER A 38 0.14 -22.26 1.81
C SER A 38 -0.67 -21.63 2.93
N TYR A 39 -0.78 -20.30 2.90
CA TYR A 39 -1.47 -19.51 3.93
C TYR A 39 -2.53 -18.59 3.29
N ILE A 40 -3.67 -18.43 3.96
CA ILE A 40 -4.68 -17.42 3.64
C ILE A 40 -4.91 -16.54 4.86
N SER A 41 -4.77 -15.22 4.71
CA SER A 41 -5.17 -14.29 5.77
C SER A 41 -6.68 -14.06 5.77
N THR A 42 -7.29 -14.21 6.94
CA THR A 42 -8.67 -13.80 7.19
C THR A 42 -8.76 -12.35 7.67
N SER A 43 -7.63 -11.74 8.05
CA SER A 43 -7.59 -10.32 8.43
C SER A 43 -7.61 -9.42 7.20
N ARG A 44 -8.31 -8.29 7.34
CA ARG A 44 -8.31 -7.19 6.35
C ARG A 44 -7.30 -6.09 6.66
N ASP A 45 -6.45 -6.26 7.67
CA ASP A 45 -5.49 -5.24 8.07
C ASP A 45 -4.21 -5.27 7.21
N PRO A 46 -3.94 -4.24 6.38
CA PRO A 46 -2.72 -4.19 5.56
C PRO A 46 -1.45 -4.24 6.40
N TYR A 47 -1.42 -3.65 7.60
CA TYR A 47 -0.24 -3.68 8.47
C TYR A 47 0.03 -5.09 8.98
N LEU A 48 -1.01 -5.85 9.32
CA LEU A 48 -0.87 -7.24 9.76
C LEU A 48 -0.45 -8.14 8.62
N ASN A 49 -1.13 -8.04 7.48
CA ASN A 49 -0.86 -8.88 6.31
C ASN A 49 0.59 -8.68 5.82
N LEU A 50 1.07 -7.45 5.73
CA LEU A 50 2.46 -7.17 5.35
C LEU A 50 3.48 -7.61 6.43
N SER A 51 3.10 -7.64 7.71
CA SER A 51 3.95 -8.14 8.79
C SER A 51 4.09 -9.66 8.75
N ILE A 52 2.99 -10.37 8.49
CA ILE A 52 2.99 -11.82 8.28
C ILE A 52 3.82 -12.15 7.04
N GLU A 53 3.59 -11.46 5.93
CA GLU A 53 4.36 -11.59 4.68
C GLU A 53 5.88 -11.45 4.95
N HIS A 54 6.26 -10.42 5.71
CA HIS A 54 7.65 -10.20 6.07
C HIS A 54 8.21 -11.29 6.98
N HIS A 55 7.45 -11.75 7.97
CA HIS A 55 7.86 -12.82 8.88
C HIS A 55 8.07 -14.14 8.13
N LEU A 56 7.16 -14.52 7.22
CA LEU A 56 7.31 -15.69 6.37
C LEU A 56 8.57 -15.61 5.49
N LEU A 57 8.92 -14.42 5.00
CA LEU A 57 10.16 -14.19 4.25
C LEU A 57 11.42 -14.38 5.11
N GLN A 58 11.39 -14.01 6.39
CA GLN A 58 12.56 -14.10 7.27
C GLN A 58 12.74 -15.48 7.88
N GLU A 59 11.65 -16.13 8.29
CA GLU A 59 11.72 -17.29 9.19
C GLU A 59 11.41 -18.63 8.51
N SER A 60 10.75 -18.65 7.34
CA SER A 60 10.48 -19.92 6.68
C SER A 60 11.77 -20.53 6.08
N ALA A 61 11.84 -21.86 6.03
CA ALA A 61 13.06 -22.59 5.68
C ALA A 61 13.68 -22.11 4.34
N PRO A 62 15.02 -22.02 4.23
CA PRO A 62 15.71 -21.49 3.04
C PRO A 62 15.30 -22.13 1.72
N GLU A 63 15.06 -23.44 1.72
CA GLU A 63 14.70 -24.24 0.55
C GLU A 63 13.17 -24.35 0.33
N SER A 64 12.36 -23.71 1.18
CA SER A 64 10.89 -23.82 1.12
C SER A 64 10.25 -22.88 0.10
N ALA A 65 9.11 -23.33 -0.45
CA ALA A 65 8.18 -22.52 -1.22
C ALA A 65 6.96 -22.16 -0.36
N VAL A 66 6.59 -20.88 -0.32
CA VAL A 66 5.46 -20.40 0.48
C VAL A 66 4.51 -19.61 -0.40
N LEU A 67 3.22 -19.96 -0.38
CA LEU A 67 2.13 -19.14 -0.92
C LEU A 67 1.43 -18.41 0.23
N PHE A 68 1.20 -17.12 0.08
CA PHE A 68 0.38 -16.33 1.00
C PHE A 68 -0.61 -15.47 0.23
N LEU A 69 -1.89 -15.60 0.57
CA LEU A 69 -3.01 -14.90 -0.08
C LEU A 69 -3.76 -14.05 0.95
N TYR A 70 -4.10 -12.81 0.59
CA TYR A 70 -4.81 -11.90 1.49
C TYR A 70 -5.57 -10.80 0.75
N VAL A 71 -6.58 -10.23 1.40
CA VAL A 71 -7.32 -9.04 0.93
C VAL A 71 -7.21 -7.98 2.02
N ASN A 72 -6.97 -6.74 1.63
CA ASN A 72 -6.87 -5.62 2.57
C ASN A 72 -8.14 -4.76 2.48
N ARG A 73 -8.47 -4.08 3.58
CA ARG A 73 -9.37 -2.92 3.57
C ARG A 73 -8.79 -1.78 2.70
N PRO A 74 -9.58 -0.74 2.36
CA PRO A 74 -9.12 0.42 1.60
C PRO A 74 -7.78 0.98 2.09
N SER A 75 -6.76 0.89 1.25
CA SER A 75 -5.40 1.32 1.59
C SER A 75 -4.57 1.64 0.36
N ILE A 76 -3.69 2.64 0.49
CA ILE A 76 -2.65 2.98 -0.49
C ILE A 76 -1.35 2.34 -0.02
N ILE A 77 -0.80 1.45 -0.82
CA ILE A 77 0.46 0.76 -0.53
C ILE A 77 1.58 1.35 -1.39
N ILE A 78 2.44 2.16 -0.78
CA ILE A 78 3.63 2.75 -1.43
C ILE A 78 4.84 1.82 -1.31
N GLY A 79 5.69 1.82 -2.32
CA GLY A 79 6.95 1.09 -2.36
C GLY A 79 8.00 1.59 -1.37
N ARG A 80 9.00 0.76 -1.07
CA ARG A 80 10.02 1.00 -0.04
C ARG A 80 10.74 2.35 -0.15
N ASN A 81 10.98 2.82 -1.37
CA ASN A 81 11.78 4.02 -1.69
C ASN A 81 10.96 5.11 -2.40
N GLN A 82 9.63 5.05 -2.32
CA GLN A 82 8.78 6.06 -2.95
C GLN A 82 8.52 7.26 -2.03
N ASN A 83 8.15 8.40 -2.62
CA ASN A 83 7.83 9.61 -1.89
C ASN A 83 6.31 9.70 -1.63
N PRO A 84 5.84 9.64 -0.37
CA PRO A 84 4.41 9.64 -0.07
C PRO A 84 3.71 10.93 -0.52
N TRP A 85 4.41 12.07 -0.50
CA TRP A 85 3.88 13.36 -0.95
C TRP A 85 3.73 13.45 -2.47
N VAL A 86 4.39 12.57 -3.24
CA VAL A 86 4.28 12.50 -4.71
C VAL A 86 3.26 11.45 -5.14
N GLU A 87 3.20 10.35 -4.40
CA GLU A 87 2.49 9.14 -4.80
C GLU A 87 1.05 9.05 -4.32
N ALA A 88 0.69 9.82 -3.29
CA ALA A 88 -0.63 9.78 -2.69
C ALA A 88 -1.17 11.19 -2.48
N ASN A 89 -2.47 11.34 -2.71
CA ASN A 89 -3.20 12.56 -2.36
C ASN A 89 -3.50 12.56 -0.85
N LEU A 90 -2.58 13.11 -0.08
CA LEU A 90 -2.65 13.12 1.39
C LEU A 90 -3.85 13.91 1.92
N ALA A 91 -4.38 14.87 1.17
CA ALA A 91 -5.56 15.64 1.57
C ALA A 91 -6.84 14.79 1.56
N LEU A 92 -6.99 13.87 0.59
CA LEU A 92 -8.15 12.97 0.55
C LEU A 92 -8.12 11.93 1.68
N LEU A 93 -6.92 11.52 2.11
CA LEU A 93 -6.76 10.63 3.26
C LEU A 93 -7.21 11.28 4.58
N ASP A 94 -7.17 12.62 4.65
CA ASP A 94 -7.57 13.42 5.82
C ASP A 94 -9.08 13.49 5.96
N LEU A 95 -9.74 13.90 4.87
CA LEU A 95 -11.18 14.10 4.83
C LEU A 95 -11.94 12.80 5.14
N ALA A 96 -11.40 11.68 4.67
CA ALA A 96 -11.83 10.32 4.96
C ALA A 96 -11.93 9.95 6.45
N ARG A 97 -11.09 10.55 7.31
CA ARG A 97 -11.01 10.23 8.74
C ARG A 97 -11.85 11.17 9.62
N HIS A 98 -12.24 12.32 9.08
CA HIS A 98 -12.99 13.34 9.82
C HIS A 98 -14.51 13.32 9.59
N ASN A 99 -15.06 12.24 9.01
CA ASN A 99 -16.50 12.08 8.74
C ASN A 99 -17.12 13.29 8.02
N HIS A 100 -16.39 13.89 7.06
CA HIS A 100 -16.97 14.87 6.16
C HIS A 100 -17.81 14.12 5.11
N PRO A 101 -19.16 14.14 5.18
CA PRO A 101 -20.00 13.21 4.42
C PRO A 101 -20.09 13.56 2.93
N GLU A 102 -19.64 14.74 2.53
CA GLU A 102 -19.78 15.29 1.18
C GLU A 102 -18.42 15.80 0.70
N THR A 103 -17.64 14.91 0.10
CA THR A 103 -16.45 15.29 -0.67
C THR A 103 -16.70 14.95 -2.14
N GLU A 104 -16.16 15.78 -3.04
CA GLU A 104 -16.01 15.42 -4.45
C GLU A 104 -14.52 15.20 -4.72
N PRO A 105 -14.08 13.97 -5.06
CA PRO A 105 -14.87 12.73 -5.23
C PRO A 105 -15.40 12.14 -3.89
N PRO A 106 -16.42 11.25 -3.93
CA PRO A 106 -16.98 10.63 -2.73
C PRO A 106 -15.90 9.96 -1.88
N SER A 107 -15.91 10.25 -0.58
CA SER A 107 -14.96 9.65 0.34
C SER A 107 -15.18 8.15 0.46
N LEU A 108 -14.11 7.37 0.33
CA LEU A 108 -14.12 5.91 0.55
C LEU A 108 -14.16 5.52 2.04
N GLY A 109 -14.37 6.49 2.94
CA GLY A 109 -14.10 6.33 4.36
C GLY A 109 -12.60 6.23 4.63
N VAL A 110 -12.21 5.68 5.78
CA VAL A 110 -10.82 5.63 6.21
C VAL A 110 -9.96 4.80 5.25
N VAL A 111 -9.04 5.47 4.55
CA VAL A 111 -8.00 4.85 3.72
C VAL A 111 -6.66 4.96 4.43
N ASP A 112 -5.96 3.83 4.58
CA ASP A 112 -4.63 3.79 5.21
C ASP A 112 -3.51 4.03 4.20
N LEU A 113 -2.50 4.84 4.55
CA LEU A 113 -1.25 4.94 3.80
C LEU A 113 -0.20 4.02 4.43
N VAL A 114 0.26 3.03 3.67
CA VAL A 114 1.18 1.99 4.16
C VAL A 114 2.40 1.88 3.27
N ARG A 115 3.60 1.94 3.86
CA ARG A 115 4.84 1.68 3.15
C ARG A 115 5.24 0.21 3.27
N ARG A 116 5.33 -0.49 2.15
CA ARG A 116 5.80 -1.89 2.12
C ARG A 116 7.33 -2.01 2.10
N ARG A 117 7.83 -3.22 2.33
CA ARG A 117 9.28 -3.54 2.38
C ARG A 117 9.91 -3.90 1.05
N SER A 118 9.11 -4.19 0.04
CA SER A 118 9.53 -4.44 -1.35
C SER A 118 9.60 -3.14 -2.15
N GLY A 119 10.30 -3.18 -3.28
CA GLY A 119 10.33 -2.08 -4.25
C GLY A 119 9.03 -2.00 -5.08
N GLY A 120 9.09 -1.31 -6.21
CA GLY A 120 7.96 -1.13 -7.13
C GLY A 120 7.13 0.14 -6.87
N GLY A 121 6.07 0.32 -7.65
CA GLY A 121 5.20 1.50 -7.63
C GLY A 121 4.10 1.47 -6.57
N THR A 122 3.27 2.51 -6.56
CA THR A 122 2.15 2.66 -5.61
C THR A 122 0.93 1.93 -6.16
N VAL A 123 0.18 1.28 -5.28
CA VAL A 123 -1.07 0.58 -5.61
C VAL A 123 -2.16 0.89 -4.58
N PHE A 124 -3.41 0.83 -5.03
CA PHE A 124 -4.58 0.93 -4.16
C PHE A 124 -5.17 -0.46 -3.93
N HIS A 125 -5.50 -0.79 -2.69
CA HIS A 125 -6.14 -2.05 -2.31
C HIS A 125 -7.52 -1.75 -1.73
N ASP A 126 -8.47 -2.64 -2.01
CA ASP A 126 -9.77 -2.74 -1.34
C ASP A 126 -10.26 -4.20 -1.37
N GLU A 127 -11.50 -4.41 -0.96
CA GLU A 127 -12.13 -5.72 -0.88
C GLU A 127 -12.24 -6.44 -2.23
N GLY A 128 -12.22 -5.72 -3.35
CA GLY A 128 -12.23 -6.29 -4.70
C GLY A 128 -10.84 -6.60 -5.26
N ASN A 129 -9.78 -6.44 -4.45
CA ASN A 129 -8.41 -6.74 -4.81
C ASN A 129 -7.81 -7.87 -3.94
N VAL A 130 -7.45 -8.99 -4.57
CA VAL A 130 -6.73 -10.09 -3.89
C VAL A 130 -5.23 -9.93 -4.11
N ASN A 131 -4.48 -9.97 -3.02
CA ASN A 131 -3.03 -9.99 -3.02
C ASN A 131 -2.53 -11.42 -2.94
N TRP A 132 -1.48 -11.70 -3.70
CA TRP A 132 -0.81 -12.98 -3.72
C TRP A 132 0.68 -12.76 -3.51
N THR A 133 1.31 -13.66 -2.76
CA THR A 133 2.74 -13.66 -2.49
C THR A 133 3.26 -15.07 -2.64
N VAL A 134 4.35 -15.22 -3.38
CA VAL A 134 5.13 -16.46 -3.41
C VAL A 134 6.56 -16.19 -2.95
N ILE A 135 7.03 -16.97 -1.99
CA ILE A 135 8.39 -16.89 -1.44
C ILE A 135 9.12 -18.18 -1.78
N THR A 136 10.29 -18.07 -2.41
CA THR A 136 11.10 -19.21 -2.86
C THR A 136 12.58 -19.00 -2.56
N PRO A 137 13.42 -20.03 -2.75
CA PRO A 137 14.85 -19.82 -2.87
C PRO A 137 15.17 -18.86 -4.04
N PRO A 138 16.23 -18.03 -3.94
CA PRO A 138 16.62 -17.10 -5.00
C PRO A 138 16.93 -17.79 -6.34
N LYS A 139 17.45 -19.01 -6.30
CA LYS A 139 17.74 -19.84 -7.50
C LYS A 139 16.47 -20.21 -8.28
N ASP A 140 15.32 -20.28 -7.62
CA ASP A 140 14.06 -20.73 -8.19
C ASP A 140 13.14 -19.56 -8.59
N PHE A 141 13.59 -18.32 -8.36
CA PHE A 141 12.86 -17.11 -8.62
C PHE A 141 13.12 -16.57 -10.03
N THR A 142 12.04 -16.33 -10.76
CA THR A 142 12.03 -15.49 -11.96
C THR A 142 10.85 -14.52 -11.85
N ARG A 143 10.91 -13.40 -12.57
CA ARG A 143 9.82 -12.41 -12.54
C ARG A 143 8.51 -12.92 -13.15
N ASP A 144 8.61 -13.89 -14.07
CA ASP A 144 7.45 -14.44 -14.75
C ASP A 144 6.85 -15.65 -14.04
N LYS A 145 7.65 -16.55 -13.47
CA LYS A 145 7.21 -17.87 -12.98
C LYS A 145 5.88 -17.85 -12.21
N HIS A 146 5.77 -16.97 -11.21
CA HIS A 146 4.55 -16.89 -10.39
C HIS A 146 3.47 -16.00 -11.02
N ALA A 147 3.81 -15.04 -11.87
CA ALA A 147 2.83 -14.31 -12.67
C ALA A 147 2.15 -15.23 -13.70
N GLU A 148 2.92 -16.11 -14.36
CA GLU A 148 2.40 -17.14 -15.26
C GLU A 148 1.52 -18.15 -14.52
N MET A 149 1.90 -18.54 -13.29
CA MET A 149 1.06 -19.37 -12.43
C MET A 149 -0.31 -18.71 -12.17
N VAL A 150 -0.33 -17.41 -11.90
CA VAL A 150 -1.59 -16.66 -11.73
C VAL A 150 -2.36 -16.55 -13.06
N VAL A 151 -1.69 -16.37 -14.20
CA VAL A 151 -2.36 -16.39 -15.52
C VAL A 151 -3.00 -17.75 -15.79
N ARG A 152 -2.33 -18.87 -15.50
CA ARG A 152 -2.91 -20.21 -15.61
C ARG A 152 -4.15 -20.36 -14.73
N ALA A 153 -4.11 -19.83 -13.50
CA ALA A 153 -5.26 -19.81 -12.61
C ALA A 153 -6.44 -19.00 -13.19
N LEU A 154 -6.16 -17.82 -13.76
CA LEU A 154 -7.17 -16.98 -14.41
C LEU A 154 -7.78 -17.66 -15.64
N ARG A 155 -6.98 -18.31 -16.47
CA ARG A 155 -7.46 -19.06 -17.65
C ARG A 155 -8.32 -20.26 -17.27
N SER A 156 -8.04 -20.91 -16.15
CA SER A 156 -8.91 -21.98 -15.59
C SER A 156 -10.26 -21.46 -15.09
N CYS A 157 -10.41 -20.14 -14.95
CA CYS A 157 -11.64 -19.43 -14.64
C CYS A 157 -12.24 -18.74 -15.89
N ASP A 158 -11.93 -19.22 -17.09
CA ASP A 158 -12.42 -18.69 -18.38
C ASP A 158 -11.96 -17.25 -18.71
N VAL A 159 -10.90 -16.76 -18.06
CA VAL A 159 -10.29 -15.46 -18.37
C VAL A 159 -9.17 -15.64 -19.41
N ASP A 160 -9.54 -16.11 -20.60
CA ASP A 160 -8.61 -16.46 -21.71
C ASP A 160 -7.82 -15.26 -22.27
N ARG A 161 -8.35 -14.04 -22.08
CA ARG A 161 -7.70 -12.78 -22.45
C ARG A 161 -6.55 -12.35 -21.54
N SER A 162 -6.22 -13.13 -20.51
CA SER A 162 -5.13 -12.83 -19.57
C SER A 162 -3.78 -13.32 -20.08
N ARG A 163 -2.75 -12.48 -19.90
CA ARG A 163 -1.34 -12.82 -20.16
C ARG A 163 -0.38 -12.02 -19.30
N VAL A 164 0.86 -12.48 -19.23
CA VAL A 164 1.99 -11.71 -18.74
C VAL A 164 2.51 -10.80 -19.87
N ASN A 165 2.88 -9.56 -19.56
CA ASN A 165 3.50 -8.64 -20.53
C ASN A 165 5.02 -8.55 -20.33
N GLU A 166 5.71 -7.80 -21.21
CA GLU A 166 7.16 -7.58 -21.15
C GLU A 166 7.65 -6.91 -19.86
N ARG A 167 6.76 -6.27 -19.10
CA ARG A 167 7.05 -5.64 -17.81
C ARG A 167 6.77 -6.58 -16.63
N HIS A 168 6.40 -7.83 -16.87
CA HIS A 168 6.01 -8.82 -15.87
C HIS A 168 4.75 -8.42 -15.07
N ASP A 169 3.90 -7.57 -15.67
CA ASP A 169 2.54 -7.30 -15.21
C ASP A 169 1.58 -8.33 -15.83
N ILE A 170 0.46 -8.61 -15.16
CA ILE A 170 -0.64 -9.35 -15.78
C ILE A 170 -1.64 -8.36 -16.36
N VAL A 171 -2.00 -8.59 -17.61
CA VAL A 171 -2.90 -7.73 -18.38
C VAL A 171 -4.04 -8.52 -19.01
N LEU A 172 -5.13 -7.83 -19.29
CA LEU A 172 -6.25 -8.32 -20.09
C LEU A 172 -6.24 -7.63 -21.45
N ASP A 173 -5.98 -8.41 -22.50
CA ASP A 173 -6.10 -7.91 -23.87
C ASP A 173 -7.57 -7.61 -24.19
N GLN A 174 -7.78 -6.56 -24.99
CA GLN A 174 -9.11 -6.08 -25.39
C GLN A 174 -9.27 -6.25 -26.90
N GLY A 175 -10.50 -6.50 -27.35
CA GLY A 175 -10.82 -6.62 -28.78
C GLY A 175 -11.60 -7.87 -29.11
N ALA A 176 -11.68 -8.19 -30.40
CA ALA A 176 -12.29 -9.41 -30.88
C ALA A 176 -11.33 -10.60 -30.73
N ARG A 177 -11.89 -11.77 -30.42
CA ARG A 177 -11.14 -13.02 -30.33
C ARG A 177 -10.71 -13.49 -31.73
N ALA A 178 -9.42 -13.43 -32.01
CA ALA A 178 -8.75 -13.93 -33.20
C ALA A 178 -8.17 -15.33 -32.94
N ILE A 179 -9.00 -16.37 -33.15
CA ILE A 179 -8.63 -17.81 -33.16
C ILE A 179 -8.25 -18.38 -31.77
N GLU A 180 -8.39 -19.70 -31.57
CA GLU A 180 -7.95 -20.40 -30.36
C GLU A 180 -6.42 -20.36 -30.21
N ALA A 181 -5.91 -19.48 -29.35
CA ALA A 181 -4.54 -19.60 -28.87
C ALA A 181 -4.40 -20.89 -28.06
N GLY A 182 -3.27 -21.59 -28.21
CA GLY A 182 -2.94 -22.73 -27.37
C GLY A 182 -2.90 -22.33 -25.89
N CYS A 183 -3.40 -23.20 -25.01
CA CYS A 183 -3.58 -22.88 -23.59
C CYS A 183 -2.26 -22.66 -22.83
N ASP A 184 -1.13 -23.15 -23.37
CA ASP A 184 0.12 -23.28 -22.62
C ASP A 184 0.98 -22.00 -22.62
N ASP A 185 0.89 -21.17 -23.67
CA ASP A 185 1.65 -19.91 -23.73
C ASP A 185 0.96 -18.79 -22.96
N THR A 186 1.54 -18.42 -21.83
CA THR A 186 1.02 -17.39 -20.91
C THR A 186 1.37 -15.95 -21.31
N HIS A 187 2.13 -15.75 -22.41
CA HIS A 187 2.51 -14.44 -22.95
C HIS A 187 1.71 -14.03 -24.18
N SER A 188 0.92 -14.94 -24.75
CA SER A 188 0.02 -14.69 -25.88
C SER A 188 -1.43 -14.93 -25.51
N THR A 189 -2.36 -14.27 -26.20
CA THR A 189 -3.80 -14.48 -26.01
C THR A 189 -4.50 -14.64 -27.35
N PRO A 190 -5.70 -15.27 -27.36
CA PRO A 190 -6.60 -15.26 -28.51
C PRO A 190 -7.03 -13.87 -29.01
N TYR A 191 -6.62 -12.77 -28.37
CA TYR A 191 -7.05 -11.41 -28.70
C TYR A 191 -5.93 -10.60 -29.37
N MET A 192 -4.74 -11.20 -29.51
CA MET A 192 -3.66 -10.63 -30.31
C MET A 192 -3.94 -10.90 -31.79
N SER A 193 -3.82 -9.87 -32.63
CA SER A 193 -4.03 -9.98 -34.08
C SER A 193 -2.83 -9.43 -34.84
N ASP A 194 -2.52 -10.00 -36.00
CA ASP A 194 -1.45 -9.51 -36.88
C ASP A 194 -1.72 -8.09 -37.43
N SER A 195 -2.99 -7.66 -37.43
CA SER A 195 -3.45 -6.38 -37.98
C SER A 195 -3.53 -5.25 -36.95
N GLY A 196 -3.21 -5.51 -35.67
CA GLY A 196 -3.13 -4.50 -34.63
C GLY A 196 -2.86 -5.06 -33.25
N ASN A 197 -2.00 -4.38 -32.48
CA ASN A 197 -1.73 -4.72 -31.09
C ASN A 197 -2.96 -4.40 -30.22
N PRO A 198 -3.47 -5.36 -29.41
CA PRO A 198 -4.54 -5.07 -28.47
C PRO A 198 -4.11 -3.96 -27.50
N ARG A 199 -5.07 -3.19 -26.99
CA ARG A 199 -4.84 -2.21 -25.92
C ARG A 199 -5.10 -2.88 -24.57
N PRO A 200 -4.08 -3.42 -23.89
CA PRO A 200 -4.30 -4.15 -22.65
C PRO A 200 -4.76 -3.24 -21.50
N LEU A 201 -5.62 -3.78 -20.64
CA LEU A 201 -5.86 -3.23 -19.30
C LEU A 201 -5.01 -4.00 -18.30
N LYS A 202 -4.25 -3.29 -17.45
CA LYS A 202 -3.49 -3.90 -16.37
C LYS A 202 -4.44 -4.35 -15.27
N VAL A 203 -4.28 -5.59 -14.82
CA VAL A 203 -5.13 -6.18 -13.76
C VAL A 203 -4.34 -6.71 -12.59
N SER A 204 -3.03 -6.86 -12.72
CA SER A 204 -2.16 -7.22 -11.61
C SER A 204 -0.79 -6.56 -11.80
N GLY A 205 -0.29 -5.96 -10.73
CA GLY A 205 1.03 -5.36 -10.66
C GLY A 205 1.91 -6.12 -9.69
N SER A 206 3.11 -6.50 -10.14
CA SER A 206 4.09 -7.24 -9.35
C SER A 206 5.14 -6.35 -8.69
N ALA A 207 5.62 -6.77 -7.53
CA ALA A 207 6.80 -6.25 -6.87
C ALA A 207 7.61 -7.38 -6.22
N TYR A 208 8.88 -7.09 -5.93
CA TYR A 208 9.84 -8.12 -5.52
C TYR A 208 10.70 -7.66 -4.35
N LYS A 209 11.15 -8.63 -3.56
CA LYS A 209 12.19 -8.43 -2.54
C LYS A 209 13.14 -9.63 -2.51
N LEU A 210 14.39 -9.38 -2.84
CA LEU A 210 15.46 -10.38 -2.77
C LEU A 210 16.25 -10.20 -1.48
N THR A 211 16.51 -11.32 -0.81
CA THR A 211 17.40 -11.42 0.35
C THR A 211 18.52 -12.41 0.03
N ARG A 212 19.48 -12.59 0.95
CA ARG A 212 20.58 -13.55 0.75
C ARG A 212 20.09 -14.99 0.56
N GLN A 213 19.03 -15.37 1.26
CA GLN A 213 18.55 -16.77 1.31
C GLN A 213 17.21 -16.98 0.62
N ARG A 214 16.43 -15.93 0.39
CA ARG A 214 15.03 -16.01 -0.06
C ARG A 214 14.69 -14.91 -1.06
N ALA A 215 13.76 -15.21 -1.96
CA ALA A 215 13.15 -14.26 -2.88
C ALA A 215 11.64 -14.22 -2.64
N LEU A 216 11.08 -13.01 -2.59
CA LEU A 216 9.65 -12.76 -2.49
C LEU A 216 9.17 -12.12 -3.79
N HIS A 217 8.13 -12.70 -4.37
CA HIS A 217 7.32 -12.15 -5.46
C HIS A 217 5.92 -11.93 -4.92
N HIS A 218 5.45 -10.70 -4.89
CA HIS A 218 4.04 -10.45 -4.60
C HIS A 218 3.39 -9.60 -5.69
N GLY A 219 2.08 -9.73 -5.80
CA GLY A 219 1.29 -8.93 -6.70
C GLY A 219 -0.11 -8.68 -6.15
N THR A 220 -0.72 -7.66 -6.73
CA THR A 220 -2.15 -7.36 -6.60
C THR A 220 -2.92 -8.09 -7.69
N CYS A 221 -4.24 -8.22 -7.57
CA CYS A 221 -5.10 -8.71 -8.64
C CYS A 221 -6.45 -8.00 -8.51
N LEU A 222 -6.77 -7.14 -9.48
CA LEU A 222 -8.00 -6.36 -9.56
C LEU A 222 -9.14 -7.24 -10.06
N LEU A 223 -9.90 -7.80 -9.13
CA LEU A 223 -10.97 -8.73 -9.43
C LEU A 223 -12.28 -7.98 -9.63
N SER A 224 -12.74 -7.25 -8.62
CA SER A 224 -14.08 -6.62 -8.60
C SER A 224 -14.12 -5.36 -7.72
N SER A 225 -13.07 -4.53 -7.78
CA SER A 225 -13.03 -3.27 -7.01
C SER A 225 -14.17 -2.34 -7.41
N PRO A 226 -15.02 -1.89 -6.46
CA PRO A 226 -16.08 -0.93 -6.74
C PRO A 226 -15.54 0.50 -6.92
N ASN A 227 -14.27 0.74 -6.59
CA ASN A 227 -13.68 2.07 -6.46
C ASN A 227 -12.76 2.43 -7.63
N LEU A 228 -12.75 1.64 -8.70
CA LEU A 228 -11.80 1.77 -9.82
C LEU A 228 -11.78 3.18 -10.43
N ASN A 229 -12.91 3.88 -10.42
CA ASN A 229 -13.08 5.24 -10.92
C ASN A 229 -12.46 6.33 -10.03
N VAL A 230 -12.35 6.12 -8.71
CA VAL A 230 -11.82 7.10 -7.75
C VAL A 230 -10.36 6.83 -7.38
N ILE A 231 -9.83 5.63 -7.66
CA ILE A 231 -8.41 5.29 -7.43
C ILE A 231 -7.45 6.37 -7.97
N PRO A 232 -7.62 6.91 -9.20
CA PRO A 232 -6.74 7.95 -9.72
C PRO A 232 -6.66 9.19 -8.81
N ASP A 233 -7.76 9.60 -8.18
CA ASP A 233 -7.80 10.80 -7.33
C ASP A 233 -6.97 10.62 -6.05
N TYR A 234 -6.93 9.39 -5.52
CA TYR A 234 -6.11 9.02 -4.37
C TYR A 234 -4.62 8.85 -4.73
N LEU A 235 -4.29 8.45 -5.96
CA LEU A 235 -2.91 8.20 -6.40
C LEU A 235 -2.27 9.41 -7.11
N HIS A 236 -3.03 10.44 -7.45
CA HIS A 236 -2.54 11.67 -8.06
C HIS A 236 -2.37 12.75 -7.00
N SER A 237 -1.13 12.90 -6.48
CA SER A 237 -0.83 14.00 -5.56
C SER A 237 -0.83 15.36 -6.27
N PRO A 238 -1.51 16.38 -5.71
CA PRO A 238 -1.42 17.75 -6.22
C PRO A 238 -0.02 18.36 -6.04
N ALA A 239 0.79 17.83 -5.12
CA ALA A 239 2.16 18.30 -4.88
C ALA A 239 3.18 17.75 -5.89
N LYS A 240 2.82 16.72 -6.68
CA LYS A 240 3.72 16.07 -7.63
C LYS A 240 4.44 17.04 -8.59
N PRO A 241 3.78 18.04 -9.20
CA PRO A 241 4.45 19.00 -10.09
C PRO A 241 5.49 19.91 -9.41
N PHE A 242 5.45 19.98 -8.08
CA PHE A 242 6.29 20.86 -7.25
C PHE A 242 7.38 20.10 -6.49
N ILE A 243 7.46 18.78 -6.69
CA ILE A 243 8.43 17.92 -6.01
C ILE A 243 9.38 17.30 -7.03
N SER A 244 10.66 17.57 -6.87
CA SER A 244 11.73 16.90 -7.61
C SER A 244 12.41 15.87 -6.71
N ALA A 245 12.28 14.59 -7.03
CA ALA A 245 12.78 13.49 -6.21
C ALA A 245 13.72 12.58 -6.99
N ARG A 246 14.74 12.02 -6.32
CA ARG A 246 15.63 10.99 -6.90
C ARG A 246 15.07 9.56 -6.74
N GLY A 247 13.75 9.43 -6.55
CA GLY A 247 13.08 8.18 -6.20
C GLY A 247 12.60 7.37 -7.41
N VAL A 248 12.08 6.17 -7.15
CA VAL A 248 11.40 5.36 -8.17
C VAL A 248 9.98 5.89 -8.34
N GLU A 249 9.67 6.46 -9.49
CA GLU A 249 8.32 6.92 -9.82
C GLU A 249 7.39 5.76 -10.21
N SER A 250 6.10 5.92 -9.92
CA SER A 250 5.08 5.00 -10.43
C SER A 250 4.90 5.14 -11.94
N VAL A 251 4.87 4.00 -12.64
CA VAL A 251 4.48 3.93 -14.06
C VAL A 251 2.97 3.72 -14.16
N SER A 252 2.24 4.77 -14.51
CA SER A 252 0.79 4.70 -14.70
C SER A 252 0.44 3.81 -15.90
N SER A 253 -0.65 3.04 -15.79
CA SER A 253 -1.19 2.22 -16.86
C SER A 253 -2.70 2.13 -16.71
N PRO A 254 -3.49 2.10 -17.81
CA PRO A 254 -4.91 1.83 -17.72
C PRO A 254 -5.17 0.51 -16.99
N VAL A 255 -6.09 0.53 -16.04
CA VAL A 255 -6.45 -0.63 -15.22
C VAL A 255 -7.87 -1.11 -15.50
N GLY A 256 -8.16 -2.37 -15.18
CA GLY A 256 -9.49 -2.95 -15.34
C GLY A 256 -9.79 -4.00 -14.27
N ASN A 257 -11.07 -4.25 -14.03
CA ASN A 257 -11.51 -5.40 -13.23
C ASN A 257 -11.59 -6.66 -14.10
N ILE A 258 -11.17 -7.78 -13.53
CA ILE A 258 -11.33 -9.11 -14.16
C ILE A 258 -12.79 -9.57 -14.15
N LEU A 259 -13.59 -9.12 -13.17
CA LEU A 259 -14.96 -9.55 -12.87
C LEU A 259 -15.04 -11.03 -12.46
N LEU A 260 -14.13 -11.42 -11.56
CA LEU A 260 -14.07 -12.75 -10.97
C LEU A 260 -14.28 -12.66 -9.46
N GLU A 261 -14.95 -13.63 -8.86
CA GLU A 261 -15.12 -13.68 -7.41
C GLU A 261 -13.80 -14.00 -6.69
N ASN A 262 -13.55 -13.34 -5.56
CA ASN A 262 -12.32 -13.49 -4.78
C ASN A 262 -12.06 -14.95 -4.39
N ASP A 263 -13.08 -15.65 -3.88
CA ASP A 263 -12.94 -17.04 -3.41
C ASP A 263 -12.57 -17.98 -4.55
N ARG A 264 -13.15 -17.74 -5.75
CA ARG A 264 -12.84 -18.52 -6.95
C ARG A 264 -11.40 -18.29 -7.41
N PHE A 265 -10.92 -17.04 -7.37
CA PHE A 265 -9.53 -16.72 -7.67
C PHE A 265 -8.56 -17.34 -6.65
N ILE A 266 -8.85 -17.22 -5.35
CA ILE A 266 -8.04 -17.79 -4.27
C ILE A 266 -7.93 -19.30 -4.45
N SER A 267 -9.04 -20.01 -4.67
CA SER A 267 -9.02 -21.47 -4.82
C SER A 267 -8.17 -21.92 -6.03
N THR A 268 -8.30 -21.26 -7.19
CA THR A 268 -7.56 -21.68 -8.39
C THR A 268 -6.08 -21.33 -8.33
N VAL A 269 -5.71 -20.21 -7.70
CA VAL A 269 -4.29 -19.89 -7.44
C VAL A 269 -3.66 -20.94 -6.52
N GLN A 270 -4.37 -21.41 -5.50
CA GLN A 270 -3.88 -22.47 -4.62
C GLN A 270 -3.73 -23.80 -5.35
N GLU A 271 -4.67 -24.16 -6.22
CA GLU A 271 -4.58 -25.35 -7.05
C GLU A 271 -3.37 -25.29 -7.99
N GLN A 272 -3.15 -24.15 -8.68
CA GLN A 272 -1.99 -23.97 -9.55
C GLN A 272 -0.67 -23.99 -8.80
N PHE A 273 -0.61 -23.42 -7.59
CA PHE A 273 0.57 -23.50 -6.73
C PHE A 273 0.83 -24.95 -6.28
N ALA A 274 -0.20 -25.67 -5.85
CA ALA A 274 -0.09 -27.07 -5.44
C ALA A 274 0.40 -27.95 -6.59
N GLN A 275 -0.08 -27.73 -7.82
CA GLN A 275 0.39 -28.39 -9.03
C GLN A 275 1.85 -28.05 -9.35
N LEU A 276 2.22 -26.76 -9.30
CA LEU A 276 3.57 -26.29 -9.61
C LEU A 276 4.65 -26.89 -8.69
N TYR A 277 4.30 -27.13 -7.41
CA TYR A 277 5.21 -27.67 -6.40
C TYR A 277 4.95 -29.14 -6.05
N GLY A 278 4.02 -29.81 -6.74
CA GLY A 278 3.77 -31.26 -6.59
C GLY A 278 3.24 -31.68 -5.23
N VAL A 279 2.41 -30.85 -4.57
CA VAL A 279 1.87 -31.12 -3.23
C VAL A 279 0.34 -31.12 -3.20
N SER A 280 -0.23 -31.67 -2.12
CA SER A 280 -1.67 -31.55 -1.87
C SER A 280 -2.02 -30.14 -1.38
N ASN A 281 -3.10 -29.55 -1.89
CA ASN A 281 -3.60 -28.27 -1.40
C ASN A 281 -4.11 -28.38 0.04
N LYS A 282 -3.41 -27.76 1.00
CA LYS A 282 -3.79 -27.70 2.41
C LYS A 282 -3.46 -26.32 2.99
N PRO A 283 -4.30 -25.30 2.74
CA PRO A 283 -4.01 -23.97 3.20
C PRO A 283 -4.30 -23.81 4.69
N GLU A 284 -3.50 -22.99 5.35
CA GLU A 284 -3.71 -22.59 6.74
C GLU A 284 -4.26 -21.17 6.82
N ALA A 285 -5.31 -20.98 7.61
CA ALA A 285 -5.85 -19.67 7.90
C ALA A 285 -4.95 -18.95 8.93
N VAL A 286 -4.60 -17.71 8.64
CA VAL A 286 -3.90 -16.81 9.56
C VAL A 286 -4.76 -15.57 9.82
N ASP A 287 -4.62 -15.00 11.01
CA ASP A 287 -5.49 -13.93 11.51
C ASP A 287 -4.76 -13.07 12.55
N GLU A 288 -5.51 -12.26 13.29
CA GLU A 288 -5.00 -11.39 14.35
C GLU A 288 -4.27 -12.14 15.46
N ALA A 289 -4.49 -13.44 15.66
CA ALA A 289 -3.78 -14.22 16.67
C ALA A 289 -2.27 -14.29 16.38
N TRP A 290 -1.85 -14.15 15.12
CA TRP A 290 -0.43 -14.09 14.76
C TRP A 290 0.29 -12.86 15.32
N LEU A 291 -0.46 -11.82 15.73
CA LEU A 291 0.11 -10.68 16.44
C LEU A 291 0.60 -11.01 17.86
N GLU A 292 0.30 -12.18 18.40
CA GLU A 292 0.93 -12.67 19.64
C GLU A 292 2.41 -12.99 19.43
N HIS A 293 2.85 -13.22 18.18
CA HIS A 293 4.25 -13.43 17.86
C HIS A 293 5.03 -12.11 17.91
N ASN A 294 6.09 -12.09 18.71
CA ASN A 294 6.85 -10.86 19.00
C ASN A 294 7.47 -10.22 17.74
N ALA A 295 7.97 -11.03 16.80
CA ALA A 295 8.53 -10.52 15.55
C ALA A 295 7.46 -9.87 14.64
N ILE A 296 6.25 -10.43 14.61
CA ILE A 296 5.13 -9.91 13.81
C ILE A 296 4.59 -8.64 14.45
N ARG A 297 4.42 -8.64 15.77
CA ARG A 297 4.06 -7.45 16.55
C ARG A 297 5.02 -6.30 16.28
N LYS A 298 6.33 -6.56 16.35
CA LYS A 298 7.35 -5.54 16.09
C LYS A 298 7.25 -4.97 14.66
N GLY A 299 7.09 -5.82 13.65
CA GLY A 299 6.90 -5.38 12.27
C GLY A 299 5.61 -4.57 12.09
N TYR A 300 4.55 -4.96 12.81
CA TYR A 300 3.23 -4.31 12.77
C TYR A 300 3.31 -2.89 13.36
N ASP A 301 3.91 -2.76 14.54
CA ASP A 301 4.09 -1.47 15.21
C ASP A 301 5.01 -0.54 14.42
N GLU A 302 6.10 -1.09 13.85
CA GLU A 302 7.01 -0.32 13.00
C GLU A 302 6.28 0.23 11.76
N MET A 303 5.52 -0.59 11.03
CA MET A 303 4.85 -0.14 9.81
C MET A 303 3.72 0.86 10.06
N ARG A 304 3.14 0.87 11.26
CA ARG A 304 2.17 1.88 11.68
C ARG A 304 2.80 3.21 12.06
N SER A 305 4.12 3.24 12.31
CA SER A 305 4.81 4.47 12.68
C SER A 305 4.92 5.44 11.50
N LEU A 306 4.73 6.74 11.78
CA LEU A 306 4.98 7.79 10.80
C LEU A 306 6.47 7.82 10.40
N GLU A 307 7.36 7.41 11.30
CA GLU A 307 8.79 7.29 11.00
C GLU A 307 9.05 6.31 9.85
N TRP A 308 8.42 5.14 9.87
CA TRP A 308 8.51 4.17 8.79
C TRP A 308 7.90 4.70 7.49
N THR A 309 6.72 5.34 7.56
CA THR A 309 6.03 5.83 6.37
C THR A 309 6.78 6.99 5.70
N TYR A 310 7.34 7.94 6.46
CA TYR A 310 7.84 9.21 5.92
C TYR A 310 9.38 9.34 5.93
N LEU A 311 10.08 8.86 6.96
CA LEU A 311 11.54 9.06 7.07
C LEU A 311 12.36 8.15 6.15
N GLN A 312 11.70 7.16 5.55
CA GLN A 312 12.26 6.27 4.53
C GLN A 312 12.31 6.88 3.13
N THR A 313 11.79 8.11 2.97
CA THR A 313 11.70 8.79 1.68
C THR A 313 13.09 9.24 1.22
N PRO A 314 13.53 8.90 -0.01
CA PRO A 314 14.78 9.41 -0.58
C PRO A 314 14.82 10.94 -0.61
N GLN A 315 16.01 11.51 -0.76
CA GLN A 315 16.15 12.96 -0.85
C GLN A 315 15.29 13.55 -1.98
N PHE A 316 14.60 14.63 -1.67
CA PHE A 316 13.78 15.38 -2.62
C PHE A 316 13.81 16.87 -2.31
N THR A 317 13.36 17.66 -3.28
CA THR A 317 13.22 19.09 -3.17
C THR A 317 11.75 19.46 -3.43
N VAL A 318 11.20 20.37 -2.63
CA VAL A 318 9.89 20.99 -2.88
C VAL A 318 10.14 22.43 -3.35
N SER A 319 9.53 22.84 -4.45
CA SER A 319 9.60 24.20 -4.95
C SER A 319 8.34 24.56 -5.73
N ASN A 320 7.89 25.81 -5.59
CA ASN A 320 6.82 26.38 -6.40
C ASN A 320 7.33 27.14 -7.64
N ALA A 321 8.56 26.88 -8.10
CA ALA A 321 9.13 27.49 -9.30
C ALA A 321 8.28 27.31 -10.57
N SER A 322 7.46 26.26 -10.63
CA SER A 322 6.52 25.99 -11.72
C SER A 322 5.17 26.70 -11.56
N ASP A 323 4.92 27.38 -10.44
CA ASP A 323 3.71 28.14 -10.17
C ASP A 323 3.90 29.61 -10.62
N SER A 324 3.36 29.94 -11.80
CA SER A 324 3.48 31.28 -12.38
C SER A 324 2.71 32.36 -11.61
N GLU A 325 1.77 31.97 -10.75
CA GLU A 325 0.95 32.90 -9.97
C GLU A 325 1.56 33.20 -8.58
N ALA A 326 2.62 32.47 -8.20
CA ALA A 326 3.26 32.62 -6.92
C ALA A 326 4.09 33.92 -6.84
N ARG A 327 3.71 34.80 -5.91
CA ARG A 327 4.44 36.05 -5.60
C ARG A 327 5.71 35.82 -4.78
N THR A 328 5.75 34.71 -4.05
CA THR A 328 6.91 34.27 -3.27
C THR A 328 7.37 32.94 -3.83
N GLN A 329 8.63 32.88 -4.26
CA GLN A 329 9.26 31.66 -4.72
C GLN A 329 10.07 31.05 -3.58
N PHE A 330 10.01 29.73 -3.45
CA PHE A 330 10.74 29.03 -2.42
C PHE A 330 11.28 27.69 -2.91
N GLU A 331 12.27 27.20 -2.18
CA GLU A 331 12.79 25.85 -2.31
C GLU A 331 13.09 25.28 -0.93
N LEU A 332 12.67 24.05 -0.66
CA LEU A 332 13.06 23.27 0.51
C LEU A 332 13.74 21.98 0.06
N SER A 333 14.91 21.68 0.63
CA SER A 333 15.60 20.41 0.47
C SER A 333 15.32 19.49 1.66
N ILE A 334 14.78 18.31 1.38
CA ILE A 334 14.38 17.32 2.39
C ILE A 334 15.26 16.08 2.25
N ARG A 335 15.84 15.62 3.35
CA ARG A 335 16.61 14.38 3.45
C ARG A 335 16.08 13.51 4.58
N ASN A 336 15.78 12.25 4.28
CA ASN A 336 15.18 11.30 5.23
C ASN A 336 13.91 11.87 5.89
N GLY A 337 13.07 12.58 5.13
CA GLY A 337 11.85 13.22 5.64
C GLY A 337 12.06 14.43 6.56
N ALA A 338 13.30 14.90 6.75
CA ALA A 338 13.64 16.08 7.54
C ALA A 338 14.22 17.21 6.68
N ILE A 339 13.98 18.44 7.10
CA ILE A 339 14.46 19.65 6.41
C ILE A 339 15.98 19.73 6.54
N ASN A 340 16.67 19.82 5.40
CA ASN A 340 18.12 19.90 5.31
C ASN A 340 18.61 21.28 4.84
N GLY A 341 17.73 22.04 4.18
CA GLY A 341 18.03 23.38 3.70
C GLY A 341 16.88 23.96 2.91
N GLY A 342 17.03 25.21 2.49
CA GLY A 342 16.02 25.89 1.71
C GLY A 342 16.24 27.39 1.66
N PHE A 343 15.43 28.05 0.84
CA PHE A 343 15.43 29.50 0.69
C PHE A 343 14.07 29.98 0.19
N ALA A 344 13.78 31.25 0.40
CA ALA A 344 12.63 31.94 -0.16
C ALA A 344 13.06 33.32 -0.69
N TYR A 345 12.36 33.81 -1.72
CA TYR A 345 12.55 35.16 -2.24
C TYR A 345 11.27 35.68 -2.89
N GLU A 346 11.13 36.99 -2.94
CA GLU A 346 10.02 37.65 -3.60
C GLU A 346 10.27 37.77 -5.11
N VAL A 347 9.22 37.61 -5.91
CA VAL A 347 9.27 37.82 -7.35
C VAL A 347 9.18 39.33 -7.64
N GLY A 348 10.33 39.97 -7.92
CA GLY A 348 10.43 41.40 -8.19
C GLY A 348 11.79 41.84 -8.75
N GLU A 349 12.02 43.16 -8.87
CA GLU A 349 13.25 43.75 -9.45
C GLU A 349 14.51 43.51 -8.61
N ASP A 350 14.38 43.43 -7.27
CA ASP A 350 15.46 43.11 -6.34
C ASP A 350 15.24 41.73 -5.70
N GLN A 351 15.81 40.67 -6.30
CA GLN A 351 15.74 39.31 -5.76
C GLN A 351 16.61 39.15 -4.52
N HIS A 352 16.09 39.51 -3.34
CA HIS A 352 16.77 39.21 -2.09
C HIS A 352 16.45 37.78 -1.64
N LYS A 353 17.44 36.90 -1.75
CA LYS A 353 17.34 35.52 -1.30
C LYS A 353 17.45 35.44 0.22
N ILE A 354 16.41 34.92 0.86
CA ILE A 354 16.36 34.64 2.30
C ILE A 354 16.62 33.15 2.49
N ASP A 355 17.81 32.81 2.96
CA ASP A 355 18.12 31.43 3.31
C ASP A 355 17.36 30.99 4.57
N ILE A 356 17.03 29.71 4.64
CA ILE A 356 16.29 29.14 5.77
C ILE A 356 17.09 29.26 7.09
N SER A 357 16.38 29.57 8.17
CA SER A 357 16.93 29.63 9.52
C SER A 357 17.55 28.30 9.97
N PRO A 358 18.74 28.29 10.60
CA PRO A 358 19.32 27.07 11.17
C PRO A 358 18.44 26.39 12.23
N SER A 359 17.54 27.13 12.87
CA SER A 359 16.64 26.62 13.91
C SER A 359 15.59 25.63 13.41
N THR A 360 15.28 25.64 12.11
CA THR A 360 14.30 24.74 11.49
C THR A 360 14.95 23.53 10.80
N MET A 361 16.28 23.46 10.78
CA MET A 361 17.01 22.32 10.24
C MET A 361 16.76 21.06 11.09
N GLY A 362 16.54 19.94 10.43
CA GLY A 362 16.25 18.65 11.08
C GLY A 362 14.79 18.48 11.50
N GLN A 363 13.94 19.51 11.42
CA GLN A 363 12.51 19.36 11.63
C GLN A 363 11.93 18.39 10.60
N ARG A 364 11.10 17.45 11.05
CA ARG A 364 10.49 16.41 10.21
C ARG A 364 9.27 16.98 9.51
N LEU A 365 9.25 16.94 8.18
CA LEU A 365 8.20 17.61 7.39
C LEU A 365 6.79 17.14 7.74
N HIS A 366 6.62 15.85 8.02
CA HIS A 366 5.32 15.26 8.37
C HIS A 366 4.84 15.63 9.78
N GLU A 367 5.70 16.16 10.64
CA GLU A 367 5.36 16.60 12.01
C GLU A 367 4.97 18.08 12.07
N ILE A 368 5.15 18.84 10.98
CA ILE A 368 4.81 20.27 10.92
C ILE A 368 3.29 20.43 10.83
N GLN A 369 2.63 20.71 11.95
CA GLN A 369 1.18 20.89 12.01
C GLN A 369 0.72 22.30 11.62
N ASP A 370 1.57 23.29 11.87
CA ASP A 370 1.29 24.72 11.66
C ASP A 370 2.39 25.30 10.76
N PHE A 371 2.06 25.51 9.49
CA PHE A 371 3.00 26.11 8.56
C PHE A 371 3.16 27.62 8.78
N ASP A 372 2.21 28.33 9.39
CA ASP A 372 2.36 29.75 9.72
C ASP A 372 3.49 29.95 10.75
N SER A 373 3.50 29.14 11.81
CA SER A 373 4.60 29.13 12.79
C SER A 373 5.91 28.67 12.15
N PHE A 374 5.87 27.64 11.30
CA PHE A 374 7.07 27.15 10.62
C PHE A 374 7.69 28.22 9.70
N VAL A 375 6.91 28.86 8.83
CA VAL A 375 7.39 29.88 7.88
C VAL A 375 7.94 31.08 8.63
N SER A 376 7.29 31.51 9.72
CA SER A 376 7.77 32.63 10.55
C SER A 376 9.14 32.34 11.19
N GLN A 377 9.40 31.08 11.56
CA GLN A 377 10.71 30.66 12.10
C GLN A 377 11.75 30.42 11.00
N ALA A 378 11.33 29.83 9.89
CA ALA A 378 12.16 29.45 8.76
C ALA A 378 12.66 30.68 7.99
N PHE A 379 11.79 31.67 7.79
CA PHE A 379 12.03 32.86 6.97
C PHE A 379 11.58 34.14 7.70
N PRO A 380 12.25 34.53 8.80
CA PRO A 380 11.81 35.67 9.64
C PRO A 380 11.92 37.03 8.95
N ALA A 381 12.69 37.12 7.85
CA ALA A 381 12.84 38.33 7.05
C ALA A 381 11.76 38.48 5.95
N LEU A 382 10.86 37.50 5.81
CA LEU A 382 9.77 37.54 4.86
C LEU A 382 8.64 38.45 5.39
N GLY A 383 7.99 39.22 4.51
CA GLY A 383 6.86 40.05 4.89
C GLY A 383 5.64 39.22 5.32
N ALA A 384 4.74 39.83 6.11
CA ALA A 384 3.62 39.11 6.71
C ALA A 384 2.62 38.53 5.67
N LEU A 385 2.41 39.24 4.57
CA LEU A 385 1.52 38.78 3.50
C LEU A 385 2.12 37.58 2.77
N GLU A 386 3.41 37.65 2.47
CA GLU A 386 4.21 36.63 1.79
C GLU A 386 4.31 35.38 2.66
N SER A 387 4.54 35.55 3.97
CA SER A 387 4.56 34.45 4.94
C SER A 387 3.22 33.72 4.97
N HIS A 388 2.12 34.45 4.99
CA HIS A 388 0.79 33.85 5.00
C HIS A 388 0.48 33.11 3.69
N GLN A 389 0.84 33.70 2.54
CA GLN A 389 0.66 33.06 1.23
C GLN A 389 1.47 31.77 1.10
N LEU A 390 2.75 31.79 1.51
CA LEU A 390 3.61 30.61 1.52
C LEU A 390 3.09 29.53 2.47
N SER A 391 2.63 29.93 3.66
CA SER A 391 2.07 29.00 4.65
C SER A 391 0.79 28.34 4.13
N ALA A 392 -0.12 29.11 3.54
CA ALA A 392 -1.34 28.58 2.93
C ALA A 392 -1.03 27.61 1.77
N TRP A 393 -0.02 27.93 0.95
CA TRP A 393 0.44 27.03 -0.11
C TRP A 393 0.99 25.72 0.45
N LEU A 394 1.85 25.79 1.48
CA LEU A 394 2.45 24.62 2.13
C LEU A 394 1.39 23.75 2.80
N HIS A 395 0.41 24.35 3.49
CA HIS A 395 -0.74 23.63 4.07
C HIS A 395 -1.51 22.85 3.02
N ARG A 396 -1.77 23.45 1.85
CA ARG A 396 -2.50 22.81 0.75
C ARG A 396 -1.72 21.66 0.11
N MET A 397 -0.41 21.84 -0.11
CA MET A 397 0.40 20.88 -0.86
C MET A 397 1.00 19.77 0.01
N LEU A 398 1.28 20.05 1.29
CA LEU A 398 1.99 19.14 2.20
C LEU A 398 1.22 18.96 3.52
N PRO A 399 -0.05 18.51 3.49
CA PRO A 399 -0.84 18.35 4.71
C PRO A 399 -0.15 17.38 5.68
N SER A 400 -0.06 17.76 6.96
CA SER A 400 0.63 16.96 7.97
C SER A 400 -0.23 15.82 8.47
N PRO A 401 0.20 14.55 8.40
CA PRO A 401 -0.54 13.40 8.92
C PRO A 401 -0.86 13.49 10.43
N ALA A 402 -0.29 14.43 11.19
CA ALA A 402 -0.56 14.59 12.62
C ALA A 402 -1.77 15.49 12.94
N TYR A 403 -2.22 16.34 12.00
CA TYR A 403 -3.56 16.95 12.06
C TYR A 403 -4.66 15.88 12.28
N PHE A 404 -4.33 14.64 11.88
CA PHE A 404 -5.15 13.45 11.81
C PHE A 404 -5.10 12.58 13.08
N THR A 405 -4.44 13.00 14.17
CA THR A 405 -4.32 12.22 15.43
C THR A 405 -4.83 12.91 16.70
N GLN A 406 -5.17 14.21 16.65
CA GLN A 406 -5.51 14.95 17.88
C GLN A 406 -6.95 14.74 18.41
N LYS A 407 -7.82 13.96 17.75
CA LYS A 407 -9.19 13.72 18.23
C LYS A 407 -9.48 12.37 18.90
N GLU A 408 -8.56 11.39 18.88
CA GLU A 408 -8.84 10.06 19.46
C GLU A 408 -8.39 9.87 20.92
N LYS A 409 -7.92 10.93 21.60
CA LYS A 409 -7.56 10.87 23.03
C LYS A 409 -8.55 11.52 23.99
N SER A 410 -9.73 11.93 23.51
CA SER A 410 -10.77 12.53 24.36
C SER A 410 -12.16 11.96 24.05
N SER A 411 -12.40 10.72 24.48
CA SER A 411 -13.74 10.18 24.75
C SER A 411 -13.65 8.91 25.58
#